data_AF-J9E7P3-F1
#
_entry.id   AF-J9E7P3-F1
#
_cell.length_a   1.000
_cell.length_b   1.000
_cell.length_c   1.000
_cell.angle_alpha   90.00
_cell.angle_beta   90.00
_cell.angle_gamma   90.00
#
_symmetry.space_group_name_H-M   'P 1'
#
loop_
_entity.id
_entity.type
_entity.pdbx_description
1 polymer ?
#
loop_
_entity_poly.entity_id
_entity_poly.type
_entity_poly.pdbx_seq_one_letter_code
_entity_poly.pdbx_strand_id
1 'polypeptide(L)'
;MLDGDVTDAVEATSLAHNSDHIDIYSASWGPDDDGRTVDGPAKLTRRAFEKGIREGRHGLGSIFVWASGNGGKDADSCNCDGYTNSIYTLSISSATEHGNIPWYSEACSSTLATAYSSGATGEKMI
;
A
#
# COMPACT_ATOMS: atom_id res chain seq x y z
N MET A 1 -7.02 9.96 6.45
CA MET A 1 -7.86 8.89 6.99
C MET A 1 -7.25 8.51 8.34
N LEU A 2 -7.70 9.14 9.41
CA LEU A 2 -7.12 9.01 10.76
C LEU A 2 -8.22 8.90 11.84
N ASP A 3 -9.51 8.99 11.45
CA ASP A 3 -10.68 8.87 12.31
C ASP A 3 -11.93 8.63 11.42
N GLY A 4 -12.94 7.93 11.95
CA GLY A 4 -14.21 7.60 11.30
C GLY A 4 -14.25 6.29 10.49
N ASP A 5 -15.46 5.86 10.12
CA ASP A 5 -15.67 4.65 9.32
C ASP A 5 -15.02 4.77 7.94
N VAL A 6 -14.09 3.86 7.64
CA VAL A 6 -13.48 3.72 6.32
C VAL A 6 -14.45 2.95 5.44
N THR A 7 -14.97 3.62 4.41
CA THR A 7 -15.88 3.01 3.43
C THR A 7 -15.25 3.07 2.04
N ASP A 8 -15.69 2.18 1.14
CA ASP A 8 -15.31 2.17 -0.29
C ASP A 8 -15.42 3.57 -0.94
N ALA A 9 -16.42 4.37 -0.55
CA ALA A 9 -16.59 5.73 -1.05
C ALA A 9 -15.49 6.70 -0.56
N VAL A 10 -15.06 6.57 0.70
CA VAL A 10 -14.00 7.40 1.29
C VAL A 10 -12.66 7.09 0.62
N GLU A 11 -12.33 5.81 0.49
CA GLU A 11 -11.12 5.36 -0.22
C GLU A 11 -11.11 5.84 -1.67
N ALA A 12 -12.18 5.58 -2.43
CA ALA A 12 -12.28 5.97 -3.83
C ALA A 12 -12.14 7.48 -4.03
N THR A 13 -12.79 8.28 -3.18
CA THR A 13 -12.71 9.74 -3.25
C THR A 13 -11.31 10.24 -2.89
N SER A 14 -10.64 9.59 -1.94
CA SER A 14 -9.26 9.92 -1.55
C SER A 14 -8.28 9.68 -2.70
N LEU A 15 -8.40 8.52 -3.37
CA LEU A 15 -7.52 8.16 -4.50
C LEU A 15 -7.79 8.98 -5.76
N ALA A 16 -9.02 9.45 -5.95
CA ALA A 16 -9.40 10.27 -7.10
C ALA A 16 -9.21 11.78 -6.88
N HIS A 17 -8.80 12.20 -5.67
CA HIS A 17 -8.73 13.61 -5.32
C HIS A 17 -7.69 14.34 -6.17
N ASN A 18 -8.12 15.36 -6.93
CA ASN A 18 -7.25 16.26 -7.70
C ASN A 18 -6.19 15.55 -8.56
N SER A 19 -6.57 14.47 -9.26
CA SER A 19 -5.65 13.59 -10.01
C SER A 19 -4.85 14.25 -11.15
N ASP A 20 -5.26 15.42 -11.61
CA ASP A 20 -4.49 16.22 -12.59
C ASP A 20 -3.46 17.14 -11.94
N HIS A 21 -3.58 17.39 -10.64
CA HIS A 21 -2.63 18.19 -9.86
C HIS A 21 -1.69 17.32 -9.02
N ILE A 22 -2.21 16.24 -8.44
CA ILE A 22 -1.45 15.31 -7.62
C ILE A 22 -0.80 14.26 -8.52
N ASP A 23 0.52 14.24 -8.52
CA ASP A 23 1.27 13.24 -9.29
C ASP A 23 1.33 11.88 -8.58
N ILE A 24 1.64 11.90 -7.28
CA ILE A 24 1.97 10.70 -6.51
C ILE A 24 1.09 10.65 -5.27
N TYR A 25 0.45 9.50 -5.08
CA TYR A 25 -0.27 9.14 -3.88
C TYR A 25 0.56 8.10 -3.13
N SER A 26 0.76 8.31 -1.83
CA SER A 26 1.50 7.38 -0.96
C SER A 26 0.59 6.93 0.17
N ALA A 27 0.35 5.63 0.26
CA ALA A 27 -0.57 5.04 1.22
C ALA A 27 -0.01 3.75 1.83
N SER A 28 -0.56 3.36 2.98
CA SER A 28 -0.13 2.18 3.75
C SER A 28 -1.31 1.57 4.52
N TRP A 29 -2.52 1.80 4.05
CA TRP A 29 -3.74 1.22 4.61
C TRP A 29 -4.18 0.05 3.74
N GLY A 30 -4.90 -0.89 4.33
CA GLY A 30 -5.33 -2.14 3.71
C GLY A 30 -6.19 -2.92 4.68
N PRO A 31 -6.39 -4.23 4.45
CA PRO A 31 -7.00 -5.14 5.40
C PRO A 31 -6.19 -5.23 6.71
N ASP A 32 -6.72 -5.92 7.70
CA ASP A 32 -5.97 -6.21 8.92
C ASP A 32 -4.78 -7.16 8.61
N ASP A 33 -3.58 -6.75 9.01
CA ASP A 33 -2.33 -7.51 8.85
C ASP A 33 -2.23 -8.67 9.89
N ASP A 34 -3.27 -9.51 9.99
CA ASP A 34 -3.43 -10.53 11.02
C ASP A 34 -3.06 -11.96 10.57
N GLY A 35 -2.56 -12.11 9.34
CA GLY A 35 -2.21 -13.40 8.73
C GLY A 35 -3.41 -14.28 8.39
N ARG A 36 -4.63 -13.73 8.41
CA ARG A 36 -5.89 -14.49 8.22
C ARG A 36 -6.87 -13.79 7.29
N THR A 37 -6.74 -12.48 7.14
CA THR A 37 -7.63 -11.66 6.32
C THR A 37 -7.24 -11.73 4.85
N VAL A 38 -8.24 -11.85 3.97
CA VAL A 38 -8.07 -11.72 2.52
C VAL A 38 -9.12 -10.75 2.04
N ASP A 39 -8.69 -9.53 1.71
CA ASP A 39 -9.58 -8.46 1.30
C ASP A 39 -8.83 -7.44 0.42
N GLY A 40 -9.54 -6.45 -0.11
CA GLY A 40 -8.94 -5.42 -0.96
C GLY A 40 -9.93 -4.37 -1.44
N PRO A 41 -9.57 -3.56 -2.45
CA PRO A 41 -10.40 -2.46 -2.88
C PRO A 41 -11.76 -2.94 -3.39
N ALA A 42 -12.81 -2.34 -2.81
CA ALA A 42 -14.18 -2.56 -3.25
C ALA A 42 -14.45 -1.86 -4.60
N LYS A 43 -15.72 -1.76 -5.01
CA LYS A 43 -16.06 -1.45 -6.41
C LYS A 43 -15.70 -0.02 -6.80
N LEU A 44 -15.90 0.95 -5.91
CA LEU A 44 -15.59 2.34 -6.18
C LEU A 44 -14.08 2.55 -6.17
N THR A 45 -13.38 1.97 -5.19
CA THR A 45 -11.92 2.09 -5.06
C THR A 45 -11.20 1.46 -6.25
N ARG A 46 -11.62 0.29 -6.75
CA ARG A 46 -11.08 -0.28 -8.00
C ARG A 46 -11.25 0.64 -9.21
N ARG A 47 -12.43 1.26 -9.35
CA ARG A 47 -12.69 2.23 -10.42
C ARG A 47 -11.83 3.49 -10.28
N ALA A 48 -11.58 3.93 -9.05
CA ALA A 48 -10.70 5.07 -8.79
C ALA A 48 -9.26 4.78 -9.22
N PHE A 49 -8.73 3.59 -8.92
CA PHE A 49 -7.43 3.15 -9.45
C PHE A 49 -7.41 3.12 -10.98
N GLU A 50 -8.36 2.44 -11.62
CA GLU A 50 -8.42 2.34 -13.08
C GLU A 50 -8.49 3.72 -13.75
N LYS A 51 -9.30 4.64 -13.20
CA LYS A 51 -9.41 6.01 -13.69
C LYS A 51 -8.11 6.79 -13.46
N GLY A 52 -7.52 6.69 -12.28
CA GLY A 52 -6.25 7.35 -11.95
C GLY A 52 -5.14 6.95 -12.91
N ILE A 53 -4.99 5.66 -13.20
CA ILE A 53 -3.98 5.15 -14.16
C ILE A 53 -4.26 5.60 -15.60
N ARG A 54 -5.52 5.74 -16.00
CA ARG A 54 -5.88 6.10 -17.39
C ARG A 54 -5.90 7.60 -17.66
N GLU A 55 -6.33 8.38 -16.69
CA GLU A 55 -6.72 9.79 -16.89
C GLU A 55 -5.90 10.74 -16.02
N GLY A 56 -5.37 10.27 -14.89
CA GLY A 56 -4.59 11.10 -13.96
C GLY A 56 -3.34 11.67 -14.61
N ARG A 57 -2.82 12.77 -14.04
CA ARG A 57 -1.65 13.50 -14.53
C ARG A 57 -1.77 13.85 -16.01
N HIS A 58 -2.92 14.41 -16.39
CA HIS A 58 -3.22 14.76 -17.78
C HIS A 58 -3.06 13.58 -18.76
N GLY A 59 -3.45 12.37 -18.33
CA GLY A 59 -3.38 11.14 -19.11
C GLY A 59 -2.04 10.38 -19.06
N LEU A 60 -1.08 10.81 -18.22
CA LEU A 60 0.16 10.05 -17.97
C LEU A 60 -0.05 8.89 -16.98
N GLY A 61 -1.15 8.93 -16.23
CA GLY A 61 -1.48 7.98 -15.17
C GLY A 61 -0.91 8.38 -13.82
N SER A 62 -1.79 8.48 -12.82
CA SER A 62 -1.44 8.68 -11.40
C SER A 62 -0.49 7.60 -10.91
N ILE A 63 0.42 7.96 -10.00
CA ILE A 63 1.37 7.02 -9.40
C ILE A 63 0.89 6.70 -7.99
N PHE A 64 0.50 5.45 -7.75
CA PHE A 64 0.08 4.98 -6.42
C PHE A 64 1.21 4.17 -5.81
N VAL A 65 1.84 4.67 -4.74
CA VAL A 65 2.86 3.96 -3.96
C VAL A 65 2.20 3.37 -2.72
N TRP A 66 2.45 2.09 -2.45
CA TRP A 66 1.83 1.36 -1.35
C TRP A 66 2.86 0.67 -0.47
N ALA A 67 2.68 0.73 0.86
CA ALA A 67 3.44 -0.13 1.76
C ALA A 67 2.96 -1.58 1.63
N SER A 68 3.88 -2.54 1.75
CA SER A 68 3.55 -3.96 1.56
C SER A 68 2.85 -4.63 2.76
N GLY A 69 2.73 -3.97 3.91
CA GLY A 69 2.11 -4.53 5.12
C GLY A 69 3.08 -4.77 6.28
N ASN A 70 2.52 -4.94 7.50
CA ASN A 70 3.25 -5.07 8.78
C ASN A 70 2.96 -6.38 9.54
N GLY A 71 2.34 -7.37 8.89
CA GLY A 71 1.88 -8.64 9.45
C GLY A 71 2.95 -9.74 9.57
N GLY A 72 4.24 -9.42 9.39
CA GLY A 72 5.32 -10.42 9.39
C GLY A 72 5.37 -11.29 10.65
N LYS A 73 5.08 -10.74 11.83
CA LYS A 73 5.02 -11.49 13.11
C LYS A 73 3.83 -12.47 13.18
N ASP A 74 2.78 -12.20 12.42
CA ASP A 74 1.54 -12.98 12.36
C ASP A 74 1.56 -13.96 11.16
N ALA A 75 2.71 -14.08 10.49
CA ALA A 75 2.93 -14.89 9.30
C ALA A 75 2.03 -14.51 8.11
N ASP A 76 1.75 -13.21 7.97
CA ASP A 76 0.95 -12.70 6.86
C ASP A 76 1.69 -12.72 5.52
N SER A 77 0.92 -12.72 4.44
CA SER A 77 1.37 -12.72 3.06
C SER A 77 0.65 -11.62 2.31
N CYS A 78 1.38 -10.58 1.93
CA CYS A 78 0.85 -9.41 1.25
C CYS A 78 0.15 -9.66 -0.10
N ASN A 79 0.24 -10.86 -0.69
CA ASN A 79 -0.65 -11.24 -1.80
C ASN A 79 -2.14 -11.33 -1.39
N CYS A 80 -2.43 -11.45 -0.10
CA CYS A 80 -3.78 -11.48 0.48
C CYS A 80 -4.39 -10.08 0.63
N ASP A 81 -3.57 -9.03 0.56
CA ASP A 81 -4.01 -7.63 0.50
C ASP A 81 -4.14 -7.20 -0.98
N GLY A 82 -5.37 -6.98 -1.42
CA GLY A 82 -5.69 -6.57 -2.79
C GLY A 82 -5.24 -5.14 -3.15
N TYR A 83 -4.83 -4.30 -2.20
CA TYR A 83 -4.24 -2.99 -2.47
C TYR A 83 -2.79 -3.12 -2.91
N THR A 84 -1.97 -3.79 -2.11
CA THR A 84 -0.55 -4.05 -2.42
C THR A 84 -0.37 -5.09 -3.54
N ASN A 85 -1.31 -6.01 -3.72
CA ASN A 85 -1.32 -6.99 -4.82
C ASN A 85 -1.91 -6.45 -6.14
N SER A 86 -2.32 -5.18 -6.18
CA SER A 86 -2.86 -4.55 -7.39
C SER A 86 -1.76 -4.23 -8.41
N ILE A 87 -2.05 -4.46 -9.70
CA ILE A 87 -1.15 -4.02 -10.78
C ILE A 87 -1.08 -2.49 -10.93
N TYR A 88 -1.97 -1.75 -10.24
CA TYR A 88 -2.03 -0.29 -10.29
C TYR A 88 -1.22 0.38 -9.17
N THR A 89 -0.69 -0.40 -8.23
CA THR A 89 0.12 0.11 -7.13
C THR A 89 1.58 -0.30 -7.28
N LEU A 90 2.47 0.60 -6.88
CA LEU A 90 3.89 0.35 -6.72
C LEU A 90 4.13 -0.06 -5.26
N SER A 91 4.08 -1.37 -5.01
CA SER A 91 4.26 -1.92 -3.66
C SER A 91 5.73 -1.90 -3.22
N ILE A 92 5.97 -1.37 -2.02
CA ILE A 92 7.30 -1.15 -1.43
C ILE A 92 7.35 -1.83 -0.05
N SER A 93 8.34 -2.69 0.13
CA SER A 93 8.68 -3.31 1.43
C SER A 93 9.80 -2.57 2.15
N SER A 94 10.20 -3.09 3.31
CA SER A 94 11.19 -2.46 4.19
C SER A 94 12.47 -3.28 4.35
N ALA A 95 13.60 -2.59 4.49
CA ALA A 95 14.87 -3.12 4.97
C ALA A 95 15.32 -2.33 6.19
N THR A 96 15.97 -3.00 7.15
CA THR A 96 16.51 -2.34 8.35
C THR A 96 17.78 -1.55 8.03
N GLU A 97 18.31 -0.74 8.97
CA GLU A 97 19.54 0.06 8.80
C GLU A 97 20.73 -0.83 8.39
N HIS A 98 20.77 -2.08 8.85
CA HIS A 98 21.80 -3.06 8.51
C HIS A 98 21.46 -3.95 7.31
N GLY A 99 20.39 -3.64 6.57
CA GLY A 99 19.98 -4.39 5.38
C GLY A 99 19.32 -5.74 5.70
N ASN A 100 18.81 -5.92 6.92
CA ASN A 100 18.06 -7.12 7.29
C ASN A 100 16.58 -6.98 6.93
N ILE A 101 15.85 -8.09 6.96
CA ILE A 101 14.38 -8.09 6.85
C ILE A 101 13.79 -7.70 8.22
N PRO A 102 13.01 -6.60 8.32
CA PRO A 102 12.35 -6.20 9.56
C PRO A 102 11.36 -7.25 10.07
N TRP A 103 11.15 -7.32 11.39
CA TRP A 103 10.24 -8.31 12.01
C TRP A 103 8.77 -8.21 11.54
N TYR A 104 8.34 -7.03 11.08
CA TYR A 104 6.98 -6.78 10.61
C TYR A 104 6.83 -7.01 9.10
N SER A 105 7.92 -7.17 8.35
CA SER A 105 7.84 -7.22 6.88
C SER A 105 7.08 -8.45 6.41
N GLU A 106 6.12 -8.24 5.51
CA GLU A 106 5.43 -9.32 4.79
C GLU A 106 6.15 -9.67 3.50
N ALA A 107 6.16 -10.96 3.14
CA ALA A 107 6.75 -11.44 1.91
C ALA A 107 5.67 -11.84 0.91
N CYS A 108 5.76 -11.36 -0.33
CA CYS A 108 4.87 -11.76 -1.42
C CYS A 108 5.50 -11.49 -2.78
N SER A 109 4.85 -11.98 -3.84
CA SER A 109 5.32 -11.82 -5.23
C SER A 109 4.96 -10.47 -5.85
N SER A 110 4.06 -9.70 -5.24
CA SER A 110 3.60 -8.42 -5.77
C SER A 110 4.49 -7.23 -5.40
N THR A 111 5.29 -7.34 -4.33
CA THR A 111 6.28 -6.30 -3.97
C THR A 111 7.25 -6.04 -5.11
N LEU A 112 7.45 -4.75 -5.45
CA LEU A 112 8.35 -4.34 -6.53
C LEU A 112 9.73 -3.93 -6.05
N ALA A 113 9.84 -3.30 -4.88
CA ALA A 113 11.10 -2.77 -4.37
C ALA A 113 11.10 -2.65 -2.84
N THR A 114 12.25 -2.21 -2.30
CA THR A 114 12.46 -2.05 -0.87
C THR A 114 13.07 -0.69 -0.56
N ALA A 115 12.63 -0.05 0.51
CA ALA A 115 13.22 1.15 1.08
C ALA A 115 13.63 0.92 2.55
N TYR A 116 14.46 1.79 3.11
CA TYR A 116 14.84 1.68 4.52
C TYR A 116 13.69 2.06 5.45
N SER A 117 13.56 1.32 6.55
CA SER A 117 12.70 1.66 7.69
C SER A 117 13.25 1.02 8.97
N SER A 118 12.55 1.18 10.09
CA SER A 118 12.88 0.56 11.37
C SER A 118 12.66 -0.97 11.38
N GLY A 119 12.92 -1.63 12.51
CA GLY A 119 12.46 -3.00 12.75
C GLY A 119 13.55 -4.03 13.06
N ALA A 120 14.72 -3.59 13.52
CA ALA A 120 15.65 -4.44 14.25
C ALA A 120 15.92 -3.91 15.66
N THR A 121 16.16 -4.82 16.60
CA THR A 121 16.50 -4.48 17.99
C THR A 121 17.83 -3.74 18.04
N GLY A 122 17.83 -2.54 18.63
CA GLY A 122 19.05 -1.74 18.84
C GLY A 122 19.46 -0.88 17.64
N GLU A 123 18.72 -0.91 16.54
CA GLU A 123 18.90 0.03 15.43
C GLU A 123 18.13 1.34 15.65
N LYS A 124 18.49 2.39 14.90
CA LYS A 124 17.73 3.64 14.93
C LYS A 124 16.32 3.40 14.41
N MET A 125 15.35 4.04 15.06
CA MET A 125 14.02 4.18 14.46
C MET A 125 14.11 5.19 13.31
N ILE A 126 13.92 4.69 12.09
CA ILE A 126 13.85 5.47 10.85
C ILE A 126 12.41 5.45 10.35
#